data_AF-A0A0R3SNK3-F1
#
_entry.id   AF-A0A0R3SNK3-F1
#
_cell.length_a   1.000
_cell.length_b   1.000
_cell.length_c   1.000
_cell.angle_alpha   90.00
_cell.angle_beta   90.00
_cell.angle_gamma   90.00
#
_symmetry.space_group_name_H-M   'P 1'
#
loop_
_entity.id
_entity.type
_entity.pdbx_description
1 polymer ?
#
loop_
_entity_poly.entity_id
_entity_poly.type
_entity_poly.pdbx_seq_one_letter_code
_entity_poly.pdbx_strand_id
1 'polypeptide(L)'
;MQHRISIRTVTGRGQSKDAECTLLVGKGASAAPTRLKASHITTNSAKLSWLPGSSNFYHAVYLNDHELRICPPGVRKLFLTGKNSIIF
;
A
#
# COMPACT_ATOMS: atom_id res chain seq x y z
N MET A 1 -22.58 -0.93 -9.05
CA MET A 1 -21.88 -1.48 -7.88
C MET A 1 -20.39 -1.43 -8.14
N GLN A 2 -19.58 -1.48 -7.09
CA GLN A 2 -18.12 -1.47 -7.19
C GLN A 2 -17.58 -2.90 -7.23
N HIS A 3 -16.59 -3.16 -8.08
CA HIS A 3 -15.91 -4.44 -8.19
C HIS A 3 -14.40 -4.25 -8.10
N ARG A 4 -13.71 -5.22 -7.49
CA ARG A 4 -12.25 -5.29 -7.47
C ARG A 4 -11.79 -6.40 -8.40
N ILE A 5 -10.94 -6.04 -9.35
CA ILE A 5 -10.29 -6.97 -10.26
C ILE A 5 -8.83 -7.06 -9.83
N SER A 6 -8.27 -8.27 -9.79
CA SER A 6 -6.86 -8.50 -9.47
C SER A 6 -6.27 -9.55 -10.41
N ILE A 7 -5.01 -9.37 -10.77
CA ILE A 7 -4.27 -10.31 -11.63
C ILE A 7 -3.12 -10.87 -10.81
N ARG A 8 -2.92 -12.20 -10.86
CA ARG A 8 -1.80 -12.87 -10.22
C ARG A 8 -0.92 -13.56 -11.25
N THR A 9 0.38 -13.39 -11.13
CA THR A 9 1.33 -14.25 -11.82
C THR A 9 1.44 -15.55 -11.05
N VAL A 10 1.36 -16.69 -11.76
CA VAL A 10 1.50 -18.02 -11.17
C VAL A 10 2.70 -18.71 -11.80
N THR A 11 3.59 -19.22 -10.96
CA THR A 11 4.80 -19.94 -11.36
C THR A 11 4.93 -21.21 -10.53
N GLY A 12 5.87 -22.09 -10.89
CA GLY A 12 6.22 -23.24 -10.04
C GLY A 12 6.74 -22.87 -8.64
N ARG A 13 7.10 -21.60 -8.40
CA ARG A 13 7.55 -21.08 -7.09
C ARG A 13 6.43 -20.43 -6.27
N GLY A 14 5.21 -20.36 -6.81
CA GLY A 14 4.06 -19.76 -6.15
C GLY A 14 3.41 -18.63 -6.96
N GLN A 15 2.59 -17.84 -6.27
CA GLN A 15 1.73 -16.81 -6.86
C GLN A 15 1.95 -15.43 -6.23
N SER A 16 1.81 -14.37 -7.03
CA SER A 16 1.82 -12.98 -6.53
C SER A 16 0.57 -12.67 -5.70
N LYS A 17 0.59 -11.56 -4.94
CA LYS A 17 -0.56 -11.14 -4.13
C LYS A 17 -1.47 -10.21 -4.91
N ASP A 18 -2.79 -10.29 -4.69
CA ASP A 18 -3.77 -9.41 -5.35
C ASP A 18 -3.39 -7.94 -5.34
N ALA A 19 -2.95 -7.45 -4.18
CA ALA A 19 -2.65 -6.04 -4.01
C ALA A 19 -1.44 -5.55 -4.86
N GLU A 20 -0.67 -6.46 -5.48
CA GLU A 20 0.44 -6.13 -6.38
C GLU A 20 -0.05 -5.79 -7.80
N CYS A 21 -1.23 -6.28 -8.20
CA CYS A 21 -1.89 -5.90 -9.46
C CYS A 21 -3.40 -5.95 -9.27
N THR A 22 -4.01 -4.79 -8.96
CA THR A 22 -5.45 -4.68 -8.66
C THR A 22 -6.02 -3.32 -9.05
N LEU A 23 -7.30 -3.31 -9.42
CA LEU A 23 -8.07 -2.13 -9.79
C LEU A 23 -9.50 -2.21 -9.27
N LEU A 24 -10.01 -1.13 -8.69
CA LEU A 24 -11.44 -0.93 -8.42
C LEU A 24 -12.13 -0.31 -9.64
N VAL A 25 -13.24 -0.90 -10.05
CA VAL A 25 -14.05 -0.46 -11.19
C VAL A 25 -15.53 -0.36 -10.83
N GLY A 26 -16.29 0.33 -11.68
CA GLY A 26 -17.74 0.50 -11.53
C GLY A 26 -18.14 1.77 -10.77
N LYS A 27 -19.45 2.04 -10.72
CA LYS A 27 -20.01 3.23 -10.06
C LYS A 27 -19.61 3.26 -8.57
N GLY A 28 -18.97 4.35 -8.16
CA GLY A 28 -18.45 4.55 -6.80
C GLY A 28 -17.03 4.04 -6.57
N ALA A 29 -16.32 3.58 -7.61
CA ALA A 29 -14.92 3.23 -7.48
C ALA A 29 -14.06 4.46 -7.15
N SER A 30 -13.14 4.30 -6.20
CA SER A 30 -12.18 5.32 -5.79
C SER A 30 -10.75 4.83 -6.00
N ALA A 31 -9.89 5.75 -6.43
CA ALA A 31 -8.45 5.53 -6.51
C ALA A 31 -7.78 5.48 -5.12
N ALA A 32 -8.48 5.97 -4.09
CA ALA A 32 -7.95 6.07 -2.74
C ALA A 32 -7.54 4.68 -2.19
N PRO A 33 -6.38 4.58 -1.53
CA PRO A 33 -6.00 3.38 -0.79
C PRO A 33 -6.97 3.06 0.34
N THR A 34 -7.08 1.78 0.69
CA THR A 34 -7.88 1.30 1.81
C THR A 34 -7.08 0.32 2.66
N ARG A 35 -7.60 -0.06 3.83
CA ARG A 35 -6.96 -1.03 4.74
C ARG A 35 -5.51 -0.68 5.08
N LEU A 36 -5.24 0.61 5.33
CA LEU A 36 -3.95 1.05 5.84
C LEU A 36 -3.70 0.39 7.21
N LYS A 37 -2.53 -0.25 7.36
CA LYS A 37 -2.14 -0.95 8.58
C LYS A 37 -0.66 -0.73 8.87
N ALA A 38 -0.36 -0.29 10.08
CA ALA A 38 0.97 -0.38 10.67
C ALA A 38 1.13 -1.71 11.43
N SER A 39 2.32 -2.30 11.38
CA SER A 39 2.65 -3.56 12.05
C SER A 39 4.14 -3.59 12.37
N HIS A 40 4.57 -4.51 13.25
CA HIS A 40 5.98 -4.62 13.67
C HIS A 40 6.54 -3.25 14.11
N ILE A 41 5.77 -2.58 14.96
CA ILE A 41 6.10 -1.25 15.45
C ILE A 41 7.17 -1.43 16.53
N THR A 42 8.29 -0.73 16.35
CA THR A 42 9.33 -0.54 17.37
C THR A 42 9.39 0.93 17.72
N THR A 43 10.29 1.30 18.64
CA THR A 43 10.55 2.69 19.03
C THR A 43 10.98 3.59 17.87
N ASN A 44 11.46 3.03 16.76
CA ASN A 44 12.07 3.79 15.66
C ASN A 44 11.73 3.23 14.26
N SER A 45 10.82 2.27 14.17
CA SER A 45 10.46 1.65 12.90
C SER A 45 9.06 1.08 12.89
N ALA A 46 8.48 0.95 11.69
CA ALA A 46 7.23 0.24 11.49
C ALA A 46 7.12 -0.29 10.07
N LYS A 47 6.40 -1.39 9.89
CA LYS A 47 5.95 -1.87 8.57
C LYS A 47 4.56 -1.33 8.28
N LEU A 48 4.45 -0.49 7.26
CA LEU A 48 3.18 0.00 6.74
C LEU A 48 2.74 -0.85 5.55
N SER A 49 1.45 -1.11 5.43
CA SER A 49 0.84 -1.79 4.28
C SER A 49 -0.56 -1.27 4.00
N TRP A 50 -0.98 -1.30 2.73
CA TRP A 50 -2.31 -0.88 2.30
C TRP A 50 -2.80 -1.73 1.12
N LEU A 51 -4.08 -1.57 0.78
CA LEU A 51 -4.68 -2.07 -0.45
C LEU A 51 -4.91 -0.89 -1.41
N PRO A 52 -4.26 -0.85 -2.57
CA PRO A 52 -4.45 0.27 -3.51
C PRO A 52 -5.86 0.24 -4.13
N GLY A 53 -6.39 1.42 -4.46
CA GLY A 53 -7.56 1.52 -5.33
C GLY A 53 -7.25 1.12 -6.76
N SER A 54 -6.05 1.51 -7.22
CA SER A 54 -5.40 1.04 -8.45
C SER A 54 -3.91 0.88 -8.18
N SER A 55 -3.33 -0.27 -8.51
CA SER A 55 -1.88 -0.50 -8.41
C SER A 55 -1.07 0.34 -9.41
N ASN A 56 -1.72 0.99 -10.38
CA ASN A 56 -1.06 1.81 -11.40
C ASN A 56 -0.75 3.24 -10.92
N PHE A 57 -1.17 3.62 -9.73
CA PHE A 57 -0.94 4.95 -9.18
C PHE A 57 0.27 5.00 -8.23
N TYR A 58 0.90 6.17 -8.20
CA TYR A 58 1.83 6.54 -7.15
C TYR A 58 1.09 6.70 -5.82
N HIS A 59 1.78 6.46 -4.72
CA HIS A 59 1.23 6.59 -3.38
C HIS A 59 2.16 7.45 -2.53
N ALA A 60 1.68 8.59 -2.04
CA ALA A 60 2.41 9.41 -1.08
C ALA A 60 2.07 8.97 0.36
N VAL A 61 3.09 8.89 1.21
CA VAL A 61 2.97 8.46 2.60
C VAL A 61 3.34 9.62 3.49
N TYR A 62 2.39 10.00 4.34
CA TYR A 62 2.52 11.10 5.29
C TYR A 62 2.57 10.55 6.71
N LEU A 63 3.35 11.21 7.57
CA LEU A 63 3.35 11.01 9.01
C LEU A 63 3.25 12.39 9.66
N ASN A 64 2.22 12.61 10.47
CA ASN A 64 1.95 13.91 11.10
C ASN A 64 2.00 15.06 10.07
N ASP A 65 1.28 14.87 8.96
CA ASP A 65 1.19 15.80 7.82
C ASP A 65 2.51 16.07 7.05
N HIS A 66 3.61 15.42 7.43
CA HIS A 66 4.88 15.50 6.70
C HIS A 66 5.01 14.36 5.68
N GLU A 67 5.29 14.70 4.41
CA GLU A 67 5.54 13.71 3.37
C GLU A 67 6.86 12.98 3.65
N LEU A 68 6.80 11.66 3.86
CA LEU A 68 7.99 10.85 4.10
C LEU A 68 8.51 10.20 2.83
N ARG A 69 7.60 9.77 1.95
CA ARG A 69 7.95 9.01 0.76
C ARG A 69 6.86 9.04 -0.29
N ILE A 70 7.27 9.11 -1.55
CA ILE A 70 6.46 8.77 -2.72
C ILE A 70 6.84 7.36 -3.18
N CYS A 71 5.85 6.48 -3.24
CA CYS A 71 5.97 5.11 -3.69
C CYS A 71 5.54 4.98 -5.16
N PRO A 72 6.34 4.34 -6.03
CA PRO A 72 5.97 4.11 -7.42
C PRO A 72 4.81 3.09 -7.54
N PRO A 73 4.18 2.99 -8.72
CA PRO A 73 3.18 1.97 -9.01
C PRO A 73 3.62 0.56 -8.60
N GLY A 74 2.67 -0.26 -8.16
CA GLY A 74 2.89 -1.63 -7.66
C GLY A 74 3.40 -1.73 -6.21
N VAL A 75 3.86 -0.63 -5.59
CA VAL A 75 4.27 -0.61 -4.19
C VAL A 75 3.05 -0.44 -3.29
N ARG A 76 2.91 -1.34 -2.30
CA ARG A 76 1.77 -1.39 -1.35
C ARG A 76 2.15 -1.59 0.11
N LYS A 77 3.46 -1.65 0.36
CA LYS A 77 4.04 -1.88 1.68
C LYS A 77 5.39 -1.21 1.73
N LEU A 78 5.75 -0.71 2.89
CA LEU A 78 7.03 -0.04 3.12
C LEU A 78 7.47 -0.29 4.56
N PHE A 79 8.76 -0.24 4.77
CA PHE A 79 9.35 -0.23 6.09
C PHE A 79 9.81 1.19 6.37
N LEU A 80 9.18 1.83 7.34
CA LEU A 80 9.58 3.13 7.85
C LEU A 80 10.66 2.91 8.89
N THR A 81 11.75 3.67 8.78
CA THR A 81 12.77 3.81 9.81
C THR A 81 13.01 5.28 10.03
N GLY A 82 13.19 5.69 11.28
CA GLY A 82 13.45 7.09 11.62
C GLY A 82 14.32 7.16 12.86
N LYS A 83 15.35 8.02 12.84
CA LYS A 83 16.33 8.06 13.94
C LYS A 83 15.79 8.62 15.26
N ASN A 84 14.61 9.26 15.33
CA ASN A 84 13.94 9.71 16.58
C ASN A 84 12.53 10.32 16.37
N SER A 85 11.86 10.10 15.22
CA SER A 85 10.66 10.89 14.85
C SER A 85 9.44 10.09 14.38
N ILE A 86 9.49 8.76 14.51
CA ILE A 86 8.29 7.92 14.33
C ILE A 86 7.80 7.57 15.73
N ILE A 87 7.24 8.56 16.43
CA ILE A 87 6.51 8.32 17.68
C ILE A 87 5.05 8.13 17.26
N PHE A 88 4.54 6.90 17.46
CA PHE A 88 3.12 6.57 17.33
C PHE A 88 2.36 7.00 18.58
#